data_AF-A0A060YR60-F1
#
_entry.id   AF-A0A060YR60-F1
#
_cell.length_a   1.000
_cell.length_b   1.000
_cell.length_c   1.000
_cell.angle_alpha   90.00
_cell.angle_beta   90.00
_cell.angle_gamma   90.00
#
_symmetry.space_group_name_H-M   'P 1'
#
loop_
_entity.id
_entity.type
_entity.pdbx_description
1 polymer ?
#
loop_
_entity_poly.entity_id
_entity_poly.type
_entity_poly.pdbx_seq_one_letter_code
_entity_poly.pdbx_strand_id
1 'polypeptide(L)'
;MCDFIQSWGALSDTQMRSLTLRYRSGCDCTIIRCTSLPCPISTADECLWLDIGQSRPWDNNIACIKGGDGSCAWYKGMALPK
;
A
#
# COMPACT_ATOMS: atom_id res chain seq x y z
N MET A 1 1.72 20.33 -7.52
CA MET A 1 0.52 19.48 -7.64
C MET A 1 0.88 18.14 -7.03
N CYS A 2 0.13 17.65 -6.04
CA CYS A 2 0.47 16.45 -5.26
C CYS A 2 -0.60 15.35 -5.36
N ASP A 3 -1.65 15.59 -6.14
CA ASP A 3 -2.75 14.67 -6.34
C ASP A 3 -2.32 13.46 -7.17
N PHE A 4 -2.92 12.30 -6.90
CA PHE A 4 -2.73 11.10 -7.71
C PHE A 4 -3.62 11.15 -8.96
N ILE A 5 -3.15 11.83 -9.99
CA ILE A 5 -3.83 11.95 -11.29
C ILE A 5 -3.01 11.20 -12.33
N GLN A 6 -3.49 10.01 -12.71
CA GLN A 6 -2.85 9.15 -13.71
C GLN A 6 -3.91 8.65 -14.70
N SER A 7 -3.50 8.33 -15.93
CA SER A 7 -4.41 7.70 -16.89
C SER A 7 -4.77 6.29 -16.42
N TRP A 8 -6.04 5.91 -16.63
CA TRP A 8 -6.54 4.60 -16.19
C TRP A 8 -5.71 3.43 -16.76
N GLY A 9 -5.31 3.51 -18.03
CA GLY A 9 -4.48 2.50 -18.68
C GLY A 9 -3.01 2.45 -18.24
N ALA A 10 -2.55 3.43 -17.45
CA ALA A 10 -1.21 3.43 -16.86
C ALA A 10 -1.16 2.79 -15.46
N LEU A 11 -2.33 2.49 -14.86
CA LEU A 11 -2.41 1.78 -13.59
C LEU A 11 -2.11 0.28 -13.81
N SER A 12 -1.53 -0.36 -12.81
CA SER A 12 -1.46 -1.83 -12.81
C SER A 12 -2.84 -2.45 -12.60
N ASP A 13 -3.02 -3.70 -13.02
CA ASP A 13 -4.23 -4.47 -12.73
C ASP A 13 -4.55 -4.52 -11.22
N THR A 14 -3.51 -4.56 -10.38
CA THR A 14 -3.66 -4.55 -8.93
C THR A 14 -4.16 -3.21 -8.41
N GLN A 15 -3.64 -2.09 -8.90
CA GLN A 15 -4.10 -0.74 -8.54
C GLN A 15 -5.57 -0.55 -8.96
N MET A 16 -5.88 -0.93 -10.21
CA MET A 16 -7.22 -0.81 -10.76
C MET A 16 -8.25 -1.56 -9.91
N ARG A 17 -7.96 -2.81 -9.51
CA ARG A 17 -8.83 -3.59 -8.63
C ARG A 17 -8.85 -3.07 -7.19
N SER A 18 -7.71 -2.59 -6.68
CA SER A 18 -7.62 -2.12 -5.30
C SER A 18 -8.41 -0.84 -5.08
N LEU A 19 -8.54 0.02 -6.10
CA LEU A 19 -9.43 1.19 -6.09
C LEU A 19 -10.89 0.84 -5.79
N THR A 20 -11.37 -0.31 -6.26
CA THR A 20 -12.77 -0.74 -6.06
C THR A 20 -12.94 -1.71 -4.89
N LEU A 21 -11.92 -2.49 -4.53
CA LEU A 21 -12.07 -3.62 -3.61
C LEU A 21 -11.30 -3.50 -2.29
N ARG A 22 -10.16 -2.78 -2.25
CA ARG A 22 -9.18 -2.94 -1.15
C ARG A 22 -8.79 -1.65 -0.45
N TYR A 23 -8.57 -0.55 -1.18
CA TYR A 23 -8.06 0.67 -0.54
C TYR A 23 -9.00 1.19 0.55
N ARG A 24 -10.32 0.99 0.38
CA ARG A 24 -11.31 1.35 1.41
C ARG A 24 -11.12 0.60 2.73
N SER A 25 -10.76 -0.69 2.72
CA SER A 25 -10.52 -1.46 3.95
C SER A 25 -9.18 -1.12 4.62
N GLY A 26 -8.28 -0.45 3.89
CA GLY A 26 -7.02 0.05 4.40
C GLY A 26 -7.04 1.50 4.86
N CYS A 27 -8.17 2.23 4.74
CA CYS A 27 -8.23 3.65 5.12
C CYS A 27 -7.99 3.90 6.62
N ASP A 28 -8.22 2.90 7.46
CA ASP A 28 -7.89 2.93 8.90
C ASP A 28 -6.39 2.68 9.18
N CYS A 29 -5.63 2.27 8.16
CA CYS A 29 -4.21 2.00 8.26
C CYS A 29 -3.39 3.20 7.78
N THR A 30 -2.26 3.46 8.45
CA THR A 30 -1.34 4.52 8.04
C THR A 30 -0.15 3.95 7.29
N ILE A 31 0.17 4.49 6.11
CA ILE A 31 1.40 4.13 5.39
C ILE A 31 2.50 5.11 5.82
N ILE A 32 3.49 4.62 6.55
CA ILE A 32 4.65 5.41 6.98
C ILE A 32 5.78 5.23 5.97
N ARG A 33 6.41 6.33 5.54
CA ARG A 33 7.49 6.28 4.53
C ARG A 33 8.86 6.22 5.21
N CYS A 34 9.75 5.40 4.66
CA CYS A 34 11.16 5.37 4.99
C CYS A 34 11.98 5.78 3.76
N THR A 35 12.49 7.01 3.77
CA THR A 35 13.29 7.60 2.69
C THR A 35 14.80 7.55 2.97
N SER A 36 15.21 7.17 4.18
CA SER A 36 16.61 7.00 4.59
C SER A 36 16.69 6.09 5.82
N LEU A 37 17.80 5.36 5.97
CA LEU A 37 18.05 4.51 7.15
C LEU A 37 18.62 5.34 8.32
N PRO A 38 18.26 5.02 9.57
CA PRO A 38 17.33 3.97 9.99
C PRO A 38 15.85 4.37 9.75
N CYS A 39 15.02 3.38 9.41
CA CYS A 39 13.58 3.61 9.21
C CYS A 39 12.84 3.82 10.53
N PRO A 40 11.69 4.54 10.52
CA PRO A 40 10.77 4.57 11.65
C PRO A 40 10.28 3.16 12.01
N ILE A 41 10.06 2.91 13.29
CA ILE A 41 9.44 1.66 13.78
C ILE A 41 7.93 1.79 13.58
N SER A 42 7.33 0.86 12.82
CA SER A 42 5.88 0.82 12.59
C SER A 42 5.11 0.23 13.77
N THR A 43 3.95 0.79 14.09
CA THR A 43 2.96 0.20 15.00
C THR A 43 2.03 -0.80 14.30
N ALA A 44 1.12 -1.44 15.05
CA ALA A 44 0.24 -2.48 14.52
C ALA A 44 -0.77 -1.96 13.48
N ASP A 45 -1.06 -0.66 13.47
CA ASP A 45 -1.95 0.05 12.54
C ASP A 45 -1.18 0.71 11.37
N GLU A 46 0.11 0.42 11.23
CA GLU A 46 0.99 1.06 10.25
C GLU A 46 1.64 0.05 9.29
N CYS A 47 1.79 0.47 8.02
CA CYS A 47 2.58 -0.24 7.03
C CYS A 47 3.81 0.60 6.64
N LEU A 48 5.01 0.06 6.87
CA LEU A 48 6.26 0.69 6.47
C LEU A 48 6.49 0.58 4.96
N TRP A 49 6.58 1.71 4.27
CA TRP A 49 6.92 1.83 2.86
C TRP A 49 8.39 2.24 2.70
N LEU A 50 9.21 1.36 2.14
CA LEU A 50 10.61 1.61 1.83
C LEU A 50 10.75 2.39 0.52
N ASP A 51 10.84 3.71 0.62
CA ASP A 51 11.04 4.66 -0.50
C ASP A 51 12.53 4.97 -0.71
N ILE A 52 13.39 3.94 -0.54
CA ILE A 52 14.84 4.02 -0.71
C ILE A 52 15.27 3.33 -2.02
N GLY A 53 14.91 3.94 -3.15
CA GLY A 53 15.38 3.51 -4.47
C GLY A 53 14.92 2.11 -4.93
N GLN A 54 14.03 1.45 -4.18
CA GLN A 54 13.39 0.21 -4.64
C GLN A 54 12.37 0.51 -5.73
N SER A 55 12.31 -0.41 -6.69
CA SER A 55 11.65 -0.23 -7.97
C SER A 55 10.13 -0.05 -7.82
N ARG A 56 9.58 0.97 -8.49
CA ARG A 56 8.13 1.24 -8.67
C ARG A 56 7.22 0.04 -9.02
N PRO A 57 7.68 -1.06 -9.67
CA PRO A 57 6.84 -2.23 -9.91
C PRO A 57 6.28 -2.92 -8.66
N TRP A 58 6.96 -2.81 -7.51
CA TRP A 58 6.47 -3.36 -6.24
C TRP A 58 5.31 -2.52 -5.69
N ASP A 59 5.48 -1.21 -5.62
CA ASP A 59 4.49 -0.25 -5.10
C ASP A 59 3.15 -0.33 -5.84
N ASN A 60 3.21 -0.58 -7.15
CA ASN A 60 2.01 -0.71 -7.96
C ASN A 60 1.23 -2.01 -7.70
N ASN A 61 1.76 -2.96 -6.93
CA ASN A 61 1.15 -4.28 -6.73
C ASN A 61 0.90 -4.63 -5.26
N ILE A 62 0.95 -3.63 -4.38
CA ILE A 62 0.68 -3.79 -2.95
C ILE A 62 -0.40 -2.83 -2.47
N ALA A 63 -1.07 -3.22 -1.38
CA ALA A 63 -1.99 -2.37 -0.63
C ALA A 63 -1.79 -2.64 0.86
N CYS A 64 -1.76 -1.58 1.68
CA CYS A 64 -1.84 -1.72 3.13
C CYS A 64 -3.31 -1.92 3.50
N ILE A 65 -3.64 -3.03 4.14
CA ILE A 65 -5.03 -3.36 4.51
C ILE A 65 -5.11 -3.77 5.97
N LYS A 66 -6.28 -3.54 6.57
CA LYS A 66 -6.60 -3.99 7.92
C LYS A 66 -7.02 -5.45 7.89
N GLY A 67 -6.32 -6.28 8.67
CA GLY A 67 -6.65 -7.68 8.92
C GLY A 67 -7.81 -7.83 9.90
N GLY A 68 -8.31 -9.07 10.03
CA GLY A 68 -9.40 -9.39 10.97
C GLY A 68 -9.00 -9.25 12.44
N ASP A 69 -7.71 -9.28 12.74
CA ASP A 69 -7.14 -9.03 14.08
C ASP A 69 -6.97 -7.54 14.40
N GLY A 70 -7.32 -6.66 13.46
CA GLY A 70 -7.20 -5.20 13.60
C GLY A 70 -5.82 -4.65 13.24
N SER A 71 -4.84 -5.50 12.92
CA SER A 71 -3.51 -5.07 12.48
C SER A 71 -3.49 -4.73 10.99
N CYS A 72 -2.51 -3.92 10.57
CA CYS A 72 -2.32 -3.48 9.21
C CYS A 72 -1.09 -4.16 8.60
N ALA A 73 -1.25 -4.69 7.38
CA ALA A 73 -0.17 -5.40 6.70
C ALA A 73 -0.20 -5.16 5.19
N TRP A 74 0.98 -5.30 4.57
CA TRP A 74 1.11 -5.26 3.12
C TRP A 74 0.51 -6.50 2.49
N TYR A 75 -0.50 -6.28 1.66
CA TYR A 75 -1.12 -7.28 0.82
C TYR A 75 -0.60 -7.18 -0.60
N LYS A 76 -0.09 -8.29 -1.16
CA LYS A 76 0.44 -8.33 -2.53
C LYS A 76 -0.54 -8.99 -3.51
N GLY A 77 -0.76 -8.33 -4.64
CA GLY A 77 -1.37 -8.93 -5.82
C GLY A 77 -2.89 -9.11 -5.76
N MET A 78 -3.38 -10.15 -6.43
CA MET A 78 -4.80 -10.35 -6.72
C MET A 78 -5.52 -11.33 -5.78
N ALA A 79 -4.82 -12.00 -4.87
CA ALA A 79 -5.46 -13.00 -4.00
C ALA A 79 -6.48 -12.35 -3.03
N LEU A 80 -7.30 -13.17 -2.37
CA LEU A 80 -8.18 -12.72 -1.30
C LEU A 80 -7.37 -12.58 0.00
N PRO A 81 -7.60 -11.54 0.84
CA PRO A 81 -7.08 -11.51 2.20
C PRO A 81 -7.45 -12.80 2.93
N LYS A 82 -6.50 -13.38 3.65
CA LYS A 82 -6.67 -14.66 4.35
C LYS A 82 -7.21 -14.44 5.75
#